data_AF-A0A2H0IZ62-F1
#
_entry.id   AF-A0A2H0IZ62-F1
#
_cell.length_a   1.000
_cell.length_b   1.000
_cell.length_c   1.000
_cell.angle_alpha   90.00
_cell.angle_beta   90.00
_cell.angle_gamma   90.00
#
_symmetry.space_group_name_H-M   'P 1'
#
loop_
_entity.id
_entity.type
_entity.pdbx_description
1 polymer ?
#
loop_
_entity_poly.entity_id
_entity_poly.type
_entity_poly.pdbx_seq_one_letter_code
_entity_poly.pdbx_strand_id
1 'polypeptide(L)'
;MSLRSDSAAYALTTVGFIERPKDSTDPTAAREGFVMASVDYTRSLSGPFSTVGISTYVLPTDGVTNTDFGRSNDLNPAARLYLLAWDTDIDLMWRGAGAKPEAWGLDFSRNLASNLEVHGEWARQRDASHTVVSATGAVGSTQQDSTAWLVGLRYLTQAEVTWVAEWVHNGNGQSETGWADYQSFLRTATSPGANPALTSKAQTLAQSGMNRPNPGQDYLYVKASASEPWGWVYGSAAVSLMANAQDHSWQVTPEIGYTGWTDWDVRARLSVLGGAARTEFGEKLASSKLELTARYSF
;
A
#
# COMPACT_ATOMS: atom_id res chain seq x y z
N MET A 1 -19.01 -16.06 6.87
CA MET A 1 -18.28 -15.42 5.74
C MET A 1 -17.78 -14.10 6.28
N SER A 2 -16.47 -14.02 6.57
CA SER A 2 -15.86 -12.83 7.17
C SER A 2 -15.80 -11.74 6.12
N LEU A 3 -16.58 -10.68 6.28
CA LEU A 3 -16.53 -9.48 5.44
C LEU A 3 -15.25 -8.72 5.79
N ARG A 4 -14.12 -9.15 5.25
CA ARG A 4 -12.89 -8.36 5.31
C ARG A 4 -13.06 -7.15 4.39
N SER A 5 -12.55 -6.00 4.83
CA SER A 5 -12.46 -4.76 4.06
C SER A 5 -11.41 -4.83 2.95
N ASP A 6 -11.00 -6.01 2.52
CA ASP A 6 -9.74 -6.17 1.79
C ASP A 6 -9.94 -5.74 0.33
N SER A 7 -9.24 -4.68 -0.06
CA SER A 7 -9.10 -4.28 -1.46
C SER A 7 -8.51 -5.42 -2.29
N ALA A 8 -8.87 -5.50 -3.57
CA ALA A 8 -8.38 -6.55 -4.47
C ALA A 8 -6.86 -6.51 -4.69
N ALA A 9 -6.22 -5.38 -4.36
CA ALA A 9 -4.80 -5.20 -4.58
C ALA A 9 -3.89 -5.97 -3.61
N TYR A 10 -2.73 -6.40 -4.10
CA TYR A 10 -1.80 -7.24 -3.37
C TYR A 10 -0.76 -6.45 -2.60
N ALA A 11 -0.03 -5.53 -3.24
CA ALA A 11 1.12 -4.86 -2.62
C ALA A 11 0.83 -3.46 -2.07
N LEU A 12 0.08 -2.68 -2.84
CA LEU A 12 -0.29 -1.30 -2.52
C LEU A 12 -1.79 -1.14 -2.77
N THR A 13 -2.43 -0.16 -2.13
CA THR A 13 -3.83 0.17 -2.40
C THR A 13 -3.99 1.68 -2.55
N THR A 14 -4.90 2.07 -3.42
CA THR A 14 -5.33 3.44 -3.71
C THR A 14 -6.67 3.77 -3.05
N VAL A 15 -7.48 2.76 -2.72
CA VAL A 15 -8.83 2.92 -2.13
C VAL A 15 -8.91 2.64 -0.63
N GLY A 16 -7.79 2.33 0.02
CA GLY A 16 -7.69 2.12 1.49
C GLY A 16 -7.90 3.39 2.33
N PHE A 17 -9.05 4.08 2.17
CA PHE A 17 -9.29 5.42 2.74
C PHE A 17 -9.41 5.47 4.26
N ILE A 18 -9.82 4.35 4.88
CA ILE A 18 -10.00 4.20 6.32
C ILE A 18 -9.23 2.97 6.83
N GLU A 19 -8.13 2.65 6.16
CA GLU A 19 -7.21 1.58 6.56
C GLU A 19 -5.83 2.15 6.86
N ARG A 20 -5.07 1.47 7.72
CA ARG A 20 -3.64 1.74 7.84
C ARG A 20 -2.94 1.34 6.53
N PRO A 21 -1.94 2.10 6.04
CA PRO A 21 -1.25 1.75 4.80
C PRO A 21 -0.70 0.32 4.78
N LYS A 22 -0.75 -0.36 3.62
CA LYS A 22 -0.06 -1.64 3.42
C LYS A 22 1.45 -1.41 3.50
N ASP A 23 2.17 -2.35 4.12
CA ASP A 23 3.62 -2.43 3.99
C ASP A 23 3.93 -3.18 2.69
N SER A 24 4.49 -2.51 1.69
CA SER A 24 4.83 -3.14 0.41
C SER A 24 5.90 -4.23 0.53
N THR A 25 6.70 -4.22 1.60
CA THR A 25 7.73 -5.21 1.87
C THR A 25 7.18 -6.45 2.57
N ASP A 26 6.02 -6.33 3.21
CA ASP A 26 5.22 -7.44 3.73
C ASP A 26 3.71 -7.21 3.53
N PRO A 27 3.20 -7.33 2.30
CA PRO A 27 1.80 -6.96 2.03
C PRO A 27 0.79 -7.88 2.74
N THR A 28 1.25 -9.06 3.15
CA THR A 28 0.48 -10.07 3.88
C THR A 28 0.49 -9.89 5.40
N ALA A 29 1.26 -8.93 5.91
CA ALA A 29 1.30 -8.67 7.34
C ALA A 29 -0.08 -8.26 7.86
N ALA A 30 -0.46 -8.83 9.01
CA ALA A 30 -1.65 -8.41 9.71
C ALA A 30 -1.49 -6.95 10.16
N ARG A 31 -2.54 -6.15 9.97
CA ARG A 31 -2.58 -4.73 10.35
C ARG A 31 -3.71 -4.52 11.34
N GLU A 32 -3.44 -3.78 12.41
CA GLU A 32 -4.49 -3.31 13.30
C GLU A 32 -5.40 -2.32 12.54
N GLY A 33 -6.71 -2.41 12.76
CA GLY A 33 -7.68 -1.44 12.24
C GLY A 33 -7.76 -0.18 13.10
N PHE A 34 -8.35 0.89 12.57
CA PHE A 34 -8.67 2.06 13.39
C PHE A 34 -9.86 1.78 14.33
N VAL A 35 -9.92 2.53 15.43
CA VAL A 35 -11.11 2.57 16.27
C VAL A 35 -12.23 3.26 15.48
N MET A 36 -13.35 2.59 15.23
CA MET A 36 -14.47 3.13 14.46
C MET A 36 -15.80 2.47 14.84
N ALA A 37 -16.90 3.15 14.55
CA ALA A 37 -18.23 2.55 14.54
C ALA A 37 -18.62 2.20 13.10
N SER A 38 -19.22 1.03 12.89
CA SER A 38 -19.71 0.60 11.57
C SER A 38 -21.14 0.07 11.61
N VAL A 39 -21.84 0.19 10.48
CA VAL A 39 -23.11 -0.48 10.20
C VAL A 39 -23.02 -1.12 8.84
N ASP A 40 -23.30 -2.42 8.79
CA ASP A 40 -23.22 -3.25 7.59
C ASP A 40 -24.58 -3.86 7.28
N TYR A 41 -24.99 -3.74 6.02
CA TYR A 41 -26.20 -4.35 5.48
C TYR A 41 -25.88 -5.06 4.18
N THR A 42 -26.18 -6.36 4.09
CA THR A 42 -25.97 -7.14 2.87
C THR A 42 -27.23 -7.89 2.51
N ARG A 43 -27.57 -7.88 1.22
CA ARG A 43 -28.72 -8.59 0.67
C ARG A 43 -28.35 -9.30 -0.61
N SER A 44 -28.63 -10.60 -0.66
CA SER A 44 -28.62 -11.36 -1.90
C SER A 44 -29.88 -11.08 -2.71
N LEU A 45 -29.72 -10.97 -4.02
CA LEU A 45 -30.75 -10.67 -5.00
C LEU A 45 -30.79 -11.77 -6.06
N SER A 46 -31.88 -11.84 -6.82
CA SER A 46 -31.96 -12.65 -8.03
C SER A 46 -31.69 -11.79 -9.26
N GLY A 47 -30.91 -12.31 -10.21
CA GLY A 47 -30.64 -11.64 -11.49
C GLY A 47 -29.17 -11.23 -11.68
N PRO A 48 -28.88 -10.28 -12.59
CA PRO A 48 -27.50 -9.92 -12.98
C PRO A 48 -26.73 -9.19 -11.87
N PHE A 49 -27.44 -8.63 -10.89
CA PHE A 49 -26.91 -8.18 -9.61
C PHE A 49 -27.31 -9.22 -8.58
N SER A 50 -26.37 -10.03 -8.11
CA SER A 50 -26.67 -11.15 -7.23
C SER A 50 -26.46 -10.81 -5.75
N THR A 51 -25.68 -9.77 -5.45
CA THR A 51 -25.49 -9.25 -4.09
C THR A 51 -25.36 -7.74 -4.10
N VAL A 52 -25.98 -7.09 -3.12
CA VAL A 52 -25.74 -5.68 -2.77
C VAL A 52 -25.37 -5.58 -1.30
N GLY A 53 -24.32 -4.84 -1.00
CA GLY A 53 -23.86 -4.55 0.36
C GLY A 53 -23.69 -3.06 0.56
N ILE A 54 -24.09 -2.54 1.72
CA ILE A 54 -23.82 -1.17 2.15
C ILE A 54 -23.12 -1.25 3.49
N SER A 55 -21.92 -0.70 3.56
CA SER A 55 -21.17 -0.51 4.80
C SER A 55 -21.02 0.98 5.04
N THR A 56 -21.27 1.44 6.26
CA THR A 56 -21.05 2.83 6.69
C THR A 56 -20.17 2.85 7.91
N TYR A 57 -19.35 3.88 8.02
CA TYR A 57 -18.31 4.00 9.04
C TYR A 57 -18.27 5.42 9.59
N VAL A 58 -17.95 5.54 10.88
CA VAL A 58 -17.57 6.79 11.51
C VAL A 58 -16.27 6.55 12.28
N LEU A 59 -15.21 7.21 11.82
CA LEU A 59 -13.87 7.13 12.42
C LEU A 59 -13.57 8.46 13.13
N PRO A 60 -13.55 8.50 14.47
CA PRO A 60 -13.12 9.67 15.21
C PRO A 60 -11.59 9.79 15.22
N THR A 61 -11.07 11.00 15.14
CA THR A 61 -9.67 11.32 15.44
C THR A 61 -9.58 12.37 16.52
N ASP A 62 -8.58 12.26 17.38
CA ASP A 62 -8.21 13.28 18.34
C ASP A 62 -6.71 13.15 18.71
N GLY A 63 -6.26 13.80 19.79
CA GLY A 63 -4.88 13.71 20.26
C GLY A 63 -4.46 12.36 20.86
N VAL A 64 -5.37 11.39 20.94
CA VAL A 64 -5.22 10.06 21.55
C VAL A 64 -5.74 8.97 20.61
N THR A 65 -6.97 9.09 20.12
CA THR A 65 -7.67 8.13 19.25
C THR A 65 -7.26 8.30 17.80
N ASN A 66 -6.83 7.21 17.14
CA ASN A 66 -6.45 7.19 15.72
C ASN A 66 -5.50 8.33 15.30
N THR A 67 -4.54 8.67 16.17
CA THR A 67 -3.60 9.80 15.96
C THR A 67 -2.73 9.68 14.71
N ASP A 68 -2.56 8.46 14.21
CA ASP A 68 -1.87 8.12 12.97
C ASP A 68 -2.74 8.34 11.72
N PHE A 69 -4.07 8.37 11.86
CA PHE A 69 -4.98 8.87 10.82
C PHE A 69 -4.98 10.40 10.78
N GLY A 70 -5.10 11.03 11.94
CA GLY A 70 -5.15 12.48 12.10
C GLY A 70 -5.09 12.88 13.56
N ARG A 71 -4.55 14.08 13.84
CA ARG A 71 -4.38 14.60 15.21
C ARG A 71 -5.42 15.66 15.61
N SER A 72 -6.20 16.13 14.64
CA SER A 72 -7.29 17.07 14.86
C SER A 72 -8.55 16.35 15.32
N ASN A 73 -9.39 17.07 16.07
CA ASN A 73 -10.66 16.56 16.56
C ASN A 73 -11.71 16.55 15.44
N ASP A 74 -11.77 15.45 14.69
CA ASP A 74 -12.62 15.29 13.52
C ASP A 74 -13.44 14.01 13.59
N LEU A 75 -14.61 14.04 12.93
CA LEU A 75 -15.34 12.83 12.56
C LEU A 75 -15.12 12.60 11.06
N ASN A 76 -14.65 11.40 10.72
CA ASN A 76 -14.37 11.01 9.35
C ASN A 76 -15.43 9.98 8.91
N PRO A 77 -16.58 10.42 8.37
CA PRO A 77 -17.59 9.50 7.86
C PRO A 77 -17.09 8.85 6.57
N ALA A 78 -17.42 7.57 6.40
CA ALA A 78 -17.12 6.86 5.16
C ALA A 78 -18.24 5.87 4.84
N ALA A 79 -18.34 5.49 3.58
CA ALA A 79 -19.29 4.50 3.10
C ALA A 79 -18.71 3.67 1.97
N ARG A 80 -19.19 2.44 1.86
CA ARG A 80 -18.89 1.52 0.77
C ARG A 80 -20.19 0.89 0.28
N LEU A 81 -20.40 0.92 -1.03
CA LEU A 81 -21.44 0.17 -1.72
C LEU A 81 -20.76 -0.97 -2.48
N TYR A 82 -21.00 -2.20 -2.02
CA TYR A 82 -20.57 -3.42 -2.67
C TYR A 82 -21.66 -3.94 -3.62
N LEU A 83 -21.27 -4.40 -4.79
CA LEU A 83 -22.12 -5.04 -5.79
C LEU A 83 -21.42 -6.27 -6.34
N LEU A 84 -22.11 -7.42 -6.35
CA LEU A 84 -21.74 -8.54 -7.22
C LEU A 84 -22.59 -8.47 -8.47
N ALA A 85 -22.02 -7.97 -9.56
CA ALA A 85 -22.71 -7.67 -10.81
C ALA A 85 -21.99 -8.32 -12.00
N TRP A 86 -22.70 -9.11 -12.81
CA TRP A 86 -22.11 -9.80 -13.99
C TRP A 86 -20.80 -10.56 -13.66
N ASP A 87 -20.81 -11.33 -12.58
CA ASP A 87 -19.65 -12.08 -12.05
C ASP A 87 -18.42 -11.19 -11.78
N THR A 88 -18.68 -9.91 -11.49
CA THR A 88 -17.67 -8.92 -11.12
C THR A 88 -18.00 -8.38 -9.74
N ASP A 89 -17.03 -8.48 -8.84
CA ASP A 89 -17.06 -7.79 -7.55
C ASP A 89 -16.74 -6.32 -7.79
N ILE A 90 -17.59 -5.41 -7.31
CA ILE A 90 -17.43 -3.95 -7.47
C ILE A 90 -17.69 -3.28 -6.13
N ASP A 91 -16.75 -2.45 -5.68
CA ASP A 91 -16.93 -1.57 -4.53
C ASP A 91 -16.87 -0.11 -4.96
N LEU A 92 -17.88 0.67 -4.60
CA LEU A 92 -17.84 2.14 -4.67
C LEU A 92 -17.63 2.68 -3.27
N MET A 93 -16.60 3.50 -3.09
CA MET A 93 -16.15 3.97 -1.79
C MET A 93 -16.18 5.49 -1.71
N TRP A 94 -16.52 6.00 -0.55
CA TRP A 94 -16.48 7.42 -0.24
C TRP A 94 -15.98 7.65 1.18
N ARG A 95 -15.16 8.69 1.36
CA ARG A 95 -14.75 9.23 2.64
C ARG A 95 -15.01 10.74 2.62
N GLY A 96 -15.82 11.22 3.56
CA GLY A 96 -16.06 12.65 3.76
C GLY A 96 -14.80 13.39 4.25
N ALA A 97 -14.76 14.70 4.03
CA ALA A 97 -13.69 15.53 4.57
C ALA A 97 -13.71 15.53 6.11
N GLY A 98 -12.51 15.56 6.70
CA GLY A 98 -12.27 15.63 8.14
C GLY A 98 -10.77 15.82 8.37
N ALA A 99 -10.15 14.89 9.10
CA ALA A 99 -8.70 14.88 9.30
C ALA A 99 -7.91 14.59 8.01
N LYS A 100 -8.56 13.98 7.01
CA LYS A 100 -8.06 13.83 5.64
C LYS A 100 -9.00 14.53 4.67
N PRO A 101 -8.52 14.94 3.49
CA PRO A 101 -9.41 15.45 2.46
C PRO A 101 -10.41 14.41 1.98
N GLU A 102 -11.52 14.87 1.42
CA GLU A 102 -12.57 14.02 0.85
C GLU A 102 -11.98 13.11 -0.24
N ALA A 103 -12.42 11.85 -0.28
CA ALA A 103 -11.98 10.89 -1.28
C ALA A 103 -13.14 10.03 -1.81
N TRP A 104 -13.02 9.68 -3.10
CA TRP A 104 -13.93 8.80 -3.83
C TRP A 104 -13.12 7.66 -4.43
N GLY A 105 -13.67 6.46 -4.41
CA GLY A 105 -12.96 5.26 -4.81
C GLY A 105 -13.85 4.27 -5.57
N LEU A 106 -13.22 3.48 -6.42
CA LEU A 106 -13.79 2.32 -7.08
C LEU A 106 -12.78 1.18 -7.00
N ASP A 107 -13.21 0.00 -6.59
CA ASP A 107 -12.47 -1.26 -6.69
C ASP A 107 -13.30 -2.24 -7.53
N PHE A 108 -12.64 -3.06 -8.34
CA PHE A 108 -13.28 -4.19 -8.98
C PHE A 108 -12.34 -5.40 -9.09
N SER A 109 -12.93 -6.59 -9.06
CA SER A 109 -12.24 -7.83 -9.43
C SER A 109 -13.15 -8.73 -10.25
N ARG A 110 -12.57 -9.40 -11.24
CA ARG A 110 -13.26 -10.36 -12.12
C ARG A 110 -12.35 -11.51 -12.50
N ASN A 111 -12.87 -12.73 -12.33
CA ASN A 111 -12.28 -13.92 -12.94
C ASN A 111 -12.64 -13.97 -14.43
N LEU A 112 -11.63 -13.87 -15.30
CA LEU A 112 -11.78 -14.05 -16.76
C LEU A 112 -11.73 -15.53 -17.15
N ALA A 113 -11.04 -16.33 -16.34
CA ALA A 113 -11.02 -17.79 -16.37
C ALA A 113 -10.85 -18.32 -14.94
N SER A 114 -10.97 -19.63 -14.72
CA SER A 114 -10.79 -20.23 -13.40
C SER A 114 -9.40 -20.01 -12.79
N ASN A 115 -8.41 -19.66 -13.61
CA ASN A 115 -7.03 -19.43 -13.22
C ASN A 115 -6.50 -18.05 -13.61
N LEU A 116 -7.36 -17.14 -14.09
CA LEU A 116 -6.96 -15.79 -14.49
C LEU A 116 -7.98 -14.77 -13.97
N GLU A 117 -7.49 -13.83 -13.18
CA GLU A 117 -8.25 -12.73 -12.61
C GLU A 117 -7.64 -11.40 -13.05
N VAL A 118 -8.52 -10.42 -13.29
CA VAL A 118 -8.17 -9.02 -13.46
C VAL A 118 -8.82 -8.21 -12.36
N HIS A 119 -8.08 -7.27 -11.80
CA HIS A 119 -8.57 -6.37 -10.78
C HIS A 119 -8.06 -4.96 -11.01
N GLY A 120 -8.71 -3.99 -10.40
CA GLY A 120 -8.26 -2.63 -10.48
C GLY A 120 -8.93 -1.72 -9.48
N GLU A 121 -8.20 -0.68 -9.12
CA GLU A 121 -8.65 0.34 -8.21
C GLU A 121 -8.51 1.71 -8.86
N TRP A 122 -9.39 2.63 -8.49
CA TRP A 122 -9.30 4.03 -8.84
C TRP A 122 -9.70 4.87 -7.63
N ALA A 123 -8.96 5.94 -7.38
CA ALA A 123 -9.24 6.87 -6.31
C ALA A 123 -9.06 8.31 -6.76
N ARG A 124 -9.92 9.20 -6.26
CA ARG A 124 -9.81 10.65 -6.41
C ARG A 124 -9.91 11.28 -5.04
N GLN A 125 -8.87 12.00 -4.64
CA GLN A 125 -8.86 12.82 -3.44
C GLN A 125 -8.99 14.30 -3.83
N ARG A 126 -9.92 15.01 -3.20
CA ARG A 126 -10.09 16.47 -3.37
C ARG A 126 -9.06 17.20 -2.53
N ASP A 127 -8.59 18.36 -3.01
CA ASP A 127 -7.74 19.28 -2.23
C ASP A 127 -6.64 18.54 -1.43
N ALA A 128 -5.89 17.69 -2.13
CA ALA A 128 -4.79 16.95 -1.55
C ALA A 128 -3.56 17.87 -1.49
N SER A 129 -2.89 17.89 -0.34
CA SER A 129 -1.61 18.59 -0.20
C SER A 129 -0.53 17.82 -0.94
N HIS A 130 0.12 18.48 -1.90
CA HIS A 130 1.32 18.00 -2.58
C HIS A 130 2.51 18.87 -2.18
N THR A 131 3.44 18.27 -1.45
CA THR A 131 4.65 18.95 -0.95
C THR A 131 5.84 18.58 -1.81
N VAL A 132 6.58 19.57 -2.28
CA VAL A 132 7.85 19.41 -3.00
C VAL A 132 8.96 20.12 -2.25
N VAL A 133 10.16 19.54 -2.30
CA VAL A 133 11.36 20.09 -1.65
C VAL A 133 12.43 20.21 -2.72
N SER A 134 12.90 21.43 -2.96
CA SER A 134 14.02 21.67 -3.87
C SER A 134 15.35 21.15 -3.28
N ALA A 135 16.37 21.01 -4.13
CA ALA A 135 17.72 20.61 -3.69
C ALA A 135 18.35 21.53 -2.62
N THR A 136 17.92 22.79 -2.52
CA THR A 136 18.37 23.75 -1.48
C THR A 136 17.57 23.65 -0.18
N GLY A 137 16.53 22.82 -0.16
CA GLY A 137 15.60 22.68 0.95
C GLY A 137 14.45 23.68 0.95
N ALA A 138 14.27 24.53 -0.07
CA ALA A 138 13.04 25.33 -0.19
C ALA A 138 11.82 24.40 -0.37
N VAL A 139 10.75 24.67 0.39
CA VAL A 139 9.55 23.82 0.44
C VAL A 139 8.41 24.55 -0.26
N GLY A 140 7.81 23.90 -1.26
CA GLY A 140 6.56 24.31 -1.87
C GLY A 140 5.46 23.35 -1.47
N SER A 141 4.25 23.86 -1.21
CA SER A 141 3.06 23.03 -1.03
C SER A 141 1.93 23.60 -1.87
N THR A 142 1.26 22.72 -2.61
CA THR A 142 0.09 23.06 -3.42
C THR A 142 -1.09 22.21 -2.98
N GLN A 143 -2.29 22.78 -3.01
CA GLN A 143 -3.53 22.03 -2.86
C GLN A 143 -4.07 21.76 -4.24
N GLN A 144 -4.24 20.50 -4.56
CA GLN A 144 -4.79 20.08 -5.84
C GLN A 144 -5.52 18.75 -5.68
N ASP A 145 -6.52 18.54 -6.52
CA ASP A 145 -7.09 17.21 -6.63
C ASP A 145 -6.01 16.20 -7.07
N SER A 146 -6.05 15.00 -6.50
CA SER A 146 -5.16 13.90 -6.86
C SER A 146 -5.95 12.68 -7.33
N THR A 147 -5.46 12.03 -8.38
CA THR A 147 -5.97 10.73 -8.85
C THR A 147 -4.92 9.66 -8.64
N ALA A 148 -5.32 8.52 -8.10
CA ALA A 148 -4.53 7.31 -8.05
C ALA A 148 -5.30 6.18 -8.72
N TRP A 149 -4.59 5.21 -9.27
CA TRP A 149 -5.20 4.01 -9.84
C TRP A 149 -4.25 2.83 -9.75
N LEU A 150 -4.81 1.64 -9.81
CA LEU A 150 -4.10 0.38 -9.86
C LEU A 150 -4.78 -0.52 -10.88
N VAL A 151 -3.98 -1.24 -11.68
CA VAL A 151 -4.49 -2.34 -12.49
C VAL A 151 -3.62 -3.56 -12.22
N GLY A 152 -4.27 -4.68 -11.97
CA GLY A 152 -3.61 -5.91 -11.58
C GLY A 152 -4.15 -7.14 -12.31
N LEU A 153 -3.29 -8.16 -12.35
CA LEU A 153 -3.59 -9.49 -12.86
C LEU A 153 -3.13 -10.51 -11.85
N ARG A 154 -3.90 -11.58 -11.69
CA ARG A 154 -3.50 -12.79 -10.97
C ARG A 154 -3.68 -14.00 -11.86
N TYR A 155 -2.66 -14.85 -11.94
CA TYR A 155 -2.65 -16.06 -12.76
C TYR A 155 -2.17 -17.27 -11.97
N LEU A 156 -2.94 -18.35 -11.96
CA LEU A 156 -2.56 -19.63 -11.37
C LEU A 156 -2.10 -20.60 -12.47
N THR A 157 -0.86 -21.04 -12.39
CA THR A 157 -0.29 -22.02 -13.33
C THR A 157 -0.77 -23.44 -13.00
N GLN A 158 -0.61 -24.37 -13.95
CA GLN A 158 -0.88 -25.80 -13.72
C GLN A 158 0.05 -26.43 -12.66
N ALA A 159 1.23 -25.84 -12.45
CA ALA A 159 2.17 -26.26 -11.41
C ALA A 159 1.89 -25.60 -10.05
N GLU A 160 0.67 -25.06 -9.86
CA GLU A 160 0.21 -24.40 -8.63
C GLU A 160 1.03 -23.18 -8.19
N VAL A 161 1.81 -22.59 -9.10
CA VAL A 161 2.45 -21.29 -8.90
C VAL A 161 1.44 -20.18 -9.19
N THR A 162 1.19 -19.33 -8.21
CA THR A 162 0.41 -18.10 -8.36
C THR A 162 1.33 -16.94 -8.75
N TRP A 163 1.00 -16.28 -9.85
CA TRP A 163 1.60 -15.04 -10.30
C TRP A 163 0.65 -13.88 -10.03
N VAL A 164 1.20 -12.75 -9.58
CA VAL A 164 0.52 -11.47 -9.44
C VAL A 164 1.37 -10.42 -10.12
N ALA A 165 0.76 -9.54 -10.91
CA ALA A 165 1.40 -8.36 -11.47
C ALA A 165 0.49 -7.15 -11.31
N GLU A 166 1.00 -6.04 -10.78
CA GLU A 166 0.23 -4.81 -10.54
C GLU A 166 1.02 -3.60 -11.00
N TRP A 167 0.37 -2.69 -11.73
CA TRP A 167 0.86 -1.34 -11.96
C TRP A 167 0.04 -0.38 -11.12
N VAL A 168 0.72 0.36 -10.26
CA VAL A 168 0.14 1.39 -9.39
C VAL A 168 0.60 2.76 -9.84
N HIS A 169 -0.35 3.69 -9.95
CA HIS A 169 -0.11 5.12 -10.11
C HIS A 169 -0.69 5.88 -8.91
N ASN A 170 0.12 6.71 -8.29
CA ASN A 170 -0.23 7.60 -7.19
C ASN A 170 0.01 9.05 -7.62
N GLY A 171 -1.04 9.74 -8.05
CA GLY A 171 -0.93 11.12 -8.51
C GLY A 171 -0.50 12.12 -7.43
N ASN A 172 -0.51 11.75 -6.15
CA ASN A 172 0.06 12.57 -5.05
C ASN A 172 1.47 12.08 -4.64
N GLY A 173 2.09 11.22 -5.43
CA GLY A 173 3.48 10.79 -5.28
C GLY A 173 4.48 11.88 -5.69
N GLN A 174 5.74 11.66 -5.33
CA GLN A 174 6.88 12.45 -5.77
C GLN A 174 7.26 12.05 -7.19
N SER A 175 7.51 13.03 -8.06
CA SER A 175 8.15 12.76 -9.35
C SER A 175 9.61 12.36 -9.14
N GLU A 176 10.23 11.75 -10.16
CA GLU A 176 11.66 11.43 -10.16
C GLU A 176 12.53 12.64 -9.78
N THR A 177 12.26 13.79 -10.38
CA THR A 177 12.98 15.04 -10.12
C THR A 177 12.73 15.57 -8.70
N GLY A 178 11.48 15.57 -8.25
CA GLY A 178 11.12 16.01 -6.89
C GLY A 178 11.77 15.15 -5.81
N TRP A 179 11.83 13.83 -6.04
CA TRP A 179 12.53 12.91 -5.15
C TRP A 179 14.04 13.13 -5.17
N ALA A 180 14.65 13.25 -6.35
CA ALA A 180 16.08 13.48 -6.49
C ALA A 180 16.54 14.80 -5.84
N ASP A 181 15.72 15.84 -5.91
CA ASP A 181 15.94 17.11 -5.23
C ASP A 181 15.85 16.96 -3.71
N TYR A 182 14.83 16.25 -3.21
CA TYR A 182 14.71 15.96 -1.79
C TYR A 182 15.93 15.19 -1.25
N GLN A 183 16.41 14.18 -1.99
CA GLN A 183 17.60 13.43 -1.62
C GLN A 183 18.88 14.28 -1.67
N SER A 184 18.98 15.20 -2.63
CA SER A 184 20.09 16.18 -2.69
C SER A 184 20.08 17.10 -1.46
N PHE A 185 18.91 17.54 -1.03
CA PHE A 185 18.74 18.31 0.20
C PHE A 185 19.11 17.49 1.45
N LEU A 186 18.62 16.25 1.58
CA LEU A 186 18.92 15.40 2.73
C LEU A 186 20.42 15.14 2.87
N ARG A 187 21.13 14.87 1.76
CA ARG A 187 22.58 14.68 1.76
C ARG A 187 23.32 15.92 2.26
N THR A 188 22.87 17.11 1.86
CA THR A 188 23.44 18.37 2.33
C THR A 188 23.15 18.59 3.82
N ALA A 189 21.90 18.40 4.24
CA ALA A 189 21.42 18.63 5.59
C ALA A 189 21.96 17.65 6.65
N THR A 190 22.46 16.49 6.20
CA THR A 190 23.01 15.43 7.06
C THR A 190 24.52 15.25 6.91
N SER A 191 25.16 16.06 6.05
CA SER A 191 26.62 16.03 5.90
C SER A 191 27.34 16.41 7.20
N PRO A 192 28.53 15.84 7.47
CA PRO A 192 29.33 16.26 8.62
C PRO A 192 29.59 17.77 8.61
N GLY A 193 29.22 18.47 9.68
CA GLY A 193 29.36 19.93 9.80
C GLY A 193 28.22 20.74 9.16
N ALA A 194 27.13 20.10 8.73
CA ALA A 194 25.94 20.79 8.23
C ALA A 194 25.35 21.76 9.27
N ASN A 195 24.72 22.83 8.77
CA ASN A 195 24.02 23.79 9.61
C ASN A 195 22.89 23.09 10.39
N PRO A 196 22.84 23.17 11.74
CA PRO A 196 21.79 22.55 12.55
C PRO A 196 20.35 22.87 12.12
N ALA A 197 20.12 24.06 11.53
CA ALA A 197 18.82 24.44 11.00
C ALA A 197 18.39 23.56 9.81
N LEU A 198 19.32 23.15 8.95
CA LEU A 198 19.04 22.25 7.83
C LEU A 198 18.71 20.84 8.34
N THR A 199 19.45 20.35 9.34
CA THR A 199 19.18 19.05 9.97
C THR A 199 17.79 19.03 10.64
N SER A 200 17.44 20.07 11.40
CA SER A 200 16.11 20.21 12.01
C SER A 200 14.99 20.28 10.95
N LYS A 201 15.24 20.96 9.84
CA LYS A 201 14.31 21.00 8.70
C LYS A 201 14.13 19.62 8.06
N ALA A 202 15.22 18.87 7.85
CA ALA A 202 15.17 17.51 7.33
C ALA A 202 14.34 16.57 8.23
N GLN A 203 14.51 16.67 9.55
CA GLN A 203 13.71 15.92 10.53
C GLN A 203 12.21 16.27 10.44
N THR A 204 11.89 17.56 10.33
CA THR A 204 10.49 18.02 10.19
C THR A 204 9.85 17.48 8.91
N LEU A 205 10.57 17.51 7.78
CA LEU A 205 10.09 16.99 6.50
C LEU A 205 9.93 15.45 6.53
N ALA A 206 10.83 14.74 7.20
CA ALA A 206 10.69 13.30 7.41
C ALA A 206 9.39 12.98 8.18
N GLN A 207 9.08 13.77 9.23
CA GLN A 207 7.86 13.62 10.03
C GLN A 207 6.58 14.05 9.30
N SER A 208 6.68 14.92 8.30
CA SER A 208 5.53 15.35 7.49
C SER A 208 5.11 14.32 6.43
N GLY A 209 5.77 13.17 6.36
CA GLY A 209 5.44 12.08 5.44
C GLY A 209 6.29 11.99 4.18
N MET A 210 7.33 12.82 4.02
CA MET A 210 8.26 12.72 2.86
C MET A 210 9.03 11.39 2.84
N ASN A 211 9.23 10.77 3.99
CA ASN A 211 9.93 9.48 4.13
C ASN A 211 8.98 8.27 4.22
N ARG A 212 7.71 8.43 3.79
CA ARG A 212 6.79 7.29 3.71
C ARG A 212 7.34 6.22 2.76
N PRO A 213 7.04 4.93 2.97
CA PRO A 213 7.31 3.89 1.99
C PRO A 213 6.67 4.23 0.64
N ASN A 214 7.36 3.89 -0.46
CA ASN A 214 6.88 4.09 -1.83
C ASN A 214 6.39 5.54 -2.09
N PRO A 215 7.25 6.56 -1.91
CA PRO A 215 6.86 7.96 -2.04
C PRO A 215 6.61 8.41 -3.48
N GLY A 216 7.09 7.67 -4.49
CA GLY A 216 7.00 7.94 -5.92
C GLY A 216 5.57 7.85 -6.47
N GLN A 217 5.42 8.15 -7.77
CA GLN A 217 4.10 8.11 -8.41
C GLN A 217 3.83 6.75 -9.06
N ASP A 218 4.82 6.10 -9.66
CA ASP A 218 4.58 4.92 -10.49
C ASP A 218 5.37 3.71 -9.98
N TYR A 219 4.67 2.61 -9.74
CA TYR A 219 5.27 1.35 -9.30
C TYR A 219 4.77 0.17 -10.12
N LEU A 220 5.70 -0.75 -10.40
CA LEU A 220 5.41 -2.09 -10.89
C LEU A 220 5.70 -3.09 -9.77
N TYR A 221 4.70 -3.88 -9.41
CA TYR A 221 4.84 -4.99 -8.49
C TYR A 221 4.61 -6.31 -9.22
N VAL A 222 5.49 -7.29 -9.00
CA VAL A 222 5.33 -8.64 -9.52
C VAL A 222 5.65 -9.64 -8.41
N LYS A 223 4.83 -10.67 -8.23
CA LYS A 223 5.08 -11.74 -7.28
C LYS A 223 4.79 -13.10 -7.90
N ALA A 224 5.66 -14.06 -7.64
CA ALA A 224 5.40 -15.48 -7.84
C ALA A 224 5.43 -16.18 -6.48
N SER A 225 4.47 -17.05 -6.21
CA SER A 225 4.41 -17.83 -4.96
C SER A 225 3.82 -19.21 -5.18
N ALA A 226 4.33 -20.19 -4.43
CA ALA A 226 3.83 -21.55 -4.41
C ALA A 226 3.75 -22.07 -2.97
N SER A 227 2.66 -22.80 -2.70
CA SER A 227 2.55 -23.66 -1.53
C SER A 227 3.18 -25.00 -1.85
N GLU A 228 3.91 -25.56 -0.89
CA GLU A 228 4.59 -26.86 -0.97
C GLU A 228 5.43 -27.09 -2.24
N PRO A 229 6.28 -26.10 -2.63
CA PRO A 229 7.06 -26.21 -3.87
C PRO A 229 7.98 -27.43 -3.83
N TRP A 230 8.08 -28.13 -4.96
CA TRP A 230 8.89 -29.34 -5.11
C TRP A 230 8.54 -30.47 -4.12
N GLY A 231 7.31 -30.49 -3.59
CA GLY A 231 6.85 -31.47 -2.61
C GLY A 231 7.33 -31.19 -1.18
N TRP A 232 7.78 -29.96 -0.90
CA TRP A 232 8.15 -29.54 0.46
C TRP A 232 6.89 -29.32 1.31
N VAL A 233 6.40 -30.40 1.94
CA VAL A 233 5.19 -30.40 2.77
C VAL A 233 5.27 -29.35 3.88
N TYR A 234 4.20 -28.57 4.07
CA TYR A 234 4.13 -27.40 4.97
C TYR A 234 5.08 -26.25 4.64
N GLY A 235 5.79 -26.34 3.51
CA GLY A 235 6.67 -25.31 3.00
C GLY A 235 5.93 -24.31 2.13
N SER A 236 6.48 -23.11 2.02
CA SER A 236 6.06 -22.12 1.03
C SER A 236 7.29 -21.38 0.50
N ALA A 237 7.22 -20.97 -0.76
CA ALA A 237 8.23 -20.10 -1.35
C ALA A 237 7.58 -18.99 -2.17
N ALA A 238 8.18 -17.81 -2.13
CA ALA A 238 7.78 -16.69 -2.96
C ALA A 238 9.00 -15.87 -3.39
N VAL A 239 8.84 -15.15 -4.49
CA VAL A 239 9.72 -14.06 -4.88
C VAL A 239 8.85 -12.90 -5.34
N SER A 240 9.17 -11.70 -4.87
CA SER A 240 8.51 -10.47 -5.29
C SER A 240 9.51 -9.44 -5.78
N LEU A 241 9.07 -8.61 -6.71
CA LEU A 241 9.76 -7.46 -7.26
C LEU A 241 8.86 -6.24 -7.05
N MET A 242 9.42 -5.17 -6.50
CA MET A 242 8.83 -3.83 -6.50
C MET A 242 9.80 -2.91 -7.22
N ALA A 243 9.38 -2.30 -8.32
CA ALA A 243 10.17 -1.34 -9.08
C ALA A 243 9.47 0.01 -9.13
N ASN A 244 10.20 1.07 -8.83
CA ASN A 244 9.75 2.43 -9.12
C ASN A 244 9.95 2.65 -10.63
N ALA A 245 8.86 2.84 -11.37
CA ALA A 245 8.88 2.93 -12.82
C ALA A 245 9.46 4.26 -13.32
N GLN A 246 9.56 5.28 -12.45
CA GLN A 246 10.05 6.61 -12.79
C GLN A 246 11.58 6.68 -12.70
N ASP A 247 12.16 6.17 -11.61
CA ASP A 247 13.61 6.26 -11.35
C ASP A 247 14.37 4.94 -11.59
N HIS A 248 13.64 3.89 -12.01
CA HIS A 248 14.13 2.55 -12.33
C HIS A 248 14.84 1.82 -11.17
N SER A 249 14.71 2.32 -9.94
CA SER A 249 15.17 1.62 -8.77
C SER A 249 14.20 0.53 -8.35
N TRP A 250 14.70 -0.50 -7.67
CA TRP A 250 13.93 -1.71 -7.40
C TRP A 250 14.33 -2.39 -6.09
N GLN A 251 13.42 -3.25 -5.63
CA GLN A 251 13.62 -4.19 -4.54
C GLN A 251 13.13 -5.57 -4.99
N VAL A 252 13.98 -6.59 -4.82
CA VAL A 252 13.62 -8.00 -4.99
C VAL A 252 13.65 -8.69 -3.64
N THR A 253 12.62 -9.46 -3.37
CA THR A 253 12.39 -10.07 -2.07
C THR A 253 12.00 -11.54 -2.24
N PRO A 254 12.98 -12.47 -2.27
CA PRO A 254 12.74 -13.89 -2.05
C PRO A 254 12.35 -14.17 -0.59
N GLU A 255 11.49 -15.16 -0.43
CA GLU A 255 10.91 -15.55 0.84
C GLU A 255 10.62 -17.05 0.87
N ILE A 256 10.85 -17.65 2.04
CA ILE A 256 10.41 -19.01 2.36
C ILE A 256 9.69 -19.04 3.71
N GLY A 257 8.72 -19.92 3.85
CA GLY A 257 7.97 -20.14 5.09
C GLY A 257 7.78 -21.61 5.39
N TYR A 258 7.60 -21.94 6.67
CA TYR A 258 7.35 -23.30 7.14
C TYR A 258 6.39 -23.29 8.34
N THR A 259 5.35 -24.11 8.25
CA THR A 259 4.29 -24.23 9.27
C THR A 259 4.09 -25.67 9.75
N GLY A 260 5.06 -26.56 9.54
CA GLY A 260 4.91 -27.99 9.85
C GLY A 260 5.15 -28.34 11.33
N TRP A 261 5.54 -27.38 12.15
CA TRP A 261 5.62 -27.56 13.60
C TRP A 261 4.34 -27.04 14.25
N THR A 262 3.75 -27.85 15.14
CA THR A 262 2.56 -27.47 15.89
C THR A 262 2.77 -26.11 16.56
N ASP A 263 1.80 -25.20 16.39
CA ASP A 263 1.77 -23.86 16.97
C ASP A 263 2.84 -22.87 16.47
N TRP A 264 3.70 -23.28 15.53
CA TRP A 264 4.79 -22.44 15.01
C TRP A 264 4.60 -22.04 13.55
N ASP A 265 4.84 -20.77 13.26
CA ASP A 265 5.01 -20.21 11.92
C ASP A 265 6.41 -19.60 11.82
N VAL A 266 7.23 -20.14 10.91
CA VAL A 266 8.60 -19.67 10.67
C VAL A 266 8.71 -19.13 9.26
N ARG A 267 9.30 -17.94 9.12
CA ARG A 267 9.47 -17.24 7.84
C ARG A 267 10.85 -16.63 7.74
N ALA A 268 11.48 -16.78 6.58
CA ALA A 268 12.73 -16.13 6.25
C ALA A 268 12.56 -15.32 4.96
N ARG A 269 13.01 -14.06 5.00
CA ARG A 269 12.92 -13.13 3.88
C ARG A 269 14.24 -12.41 3.68
N LEU A 270 14.70 -12.34 2.44
CA LEU A 270 15.85 -11.51 2.05
C LEU A 270 15.32 -10.43 1.12
N SER A 271 15.51 -9.16 1.47
CA SER A 271 15.27 -8.03 0.57
C SER A 271 16.60 -7.55 0.01
N VAL A 272 16.70 -7.42 -1.32
CA VAL A 272 17.85 -6.88 -2.04
C VAL A 272 17.38 -5.68 -2.85
N LEU A 273 18.09 -4.57 -2.72
CA LEU A 273 17.72 -3.29 -3.31
C LEU A 273 18.77 -2.86 -4.33
N GLY A 274 18.31 -2.26 -5.43
CA GLY A 274 19.17 -1.74 -6.49
C GLY A 274 18.65 -0.42 -7.03
N GLY A 275 19.57 0.49 -7.37
CA GLY A 275 19.22 1.80 -7.91
C GLY A 275 20.46 2.71 -7.99
N ALA A 276 20.38 3.74 -8.82
CA ALA A 276 21.41 4.77 -8.87
C ALA A 276 21.33 5.70 -7.63
N ALA A 277 22.36 6.53 -7.41
CA ALA A 277 22.29 7.57 -6.40
C ALA A 277 21.09 8.51 -6.65
N ARG A 278 20.41 8.90 -5.58
CA ARG A 278 19.20 9.74 -5.51
C ARG A 278 17.91 9.07 -5.98
N THR A 279 17.96 7.80 -6.32
CA THR A 279 16.75 6.99 -6.55
C THR A 279 16.19 6.48 -5.22
N GLU A 280 14.92 6.10 -5.18
CA GLU A 280 14.23 5.65 -3.98
C GLU A 280 14.91 4.46 -3.31
N PHE A 281 15.10 3.35 -4.04
CA PHE A 281 15.69 2.15 -3.48
C PHE A 281 17.23 2.26 -3.38
N GLY A 282 17.87 3.10 -4.20
CA GLY A 282 19.31 3.34 -4.16
C GLY A 282 19.79 4.17 -2.96
N GLU A 283 18.91 4.95 -2.33
CA GLU A 283 19.22 5.78 -1.16
C GLU A 283 18.74 5.17 0.17
N LYS A 284 18.25 3.92 0.16
CA LYS A 284 17.97 3.21 1.40
C LYS A 284 19.28 2.93 2.13
N LEU A 285 19.25 3.01 3.47
CA LEU A 285 20.43 2.85 4.32
C LEU A 285 21.12 1.48 4.18
N ALA A 286 20.39 0.46 3.73
CA ALA A 286 20.91 -0.87 3.48
C ALA A 286 20.52 -1.32 2.07
N SER A 287 21.48 -1.87 1.33
CA SER A 287 21.26 -2.52 0.03
C SER A 287 20.68 -3.93 0.15
N SER A 288 20.73 -4.52 1.35
CA SER A 288 20.12 -5.81 1.62
C SER A 288 19.71 -5.95 3.08
N LYS A 289 18.63 -6.69 3.33
CA LYS A 289 18.11 -6.98 4.67
C LYS A 289 17.64 -8.43 4.75
N LEU A 290 18.17 -9.19 5.69
CA LEU A 290 17.68 -10.53 6.03
C LEU A 290 16.78 -10.44 7.26
N GLU A 291 15.58 -11.00 7.17
CA GLU A 291 14.61 -11.08 8.25
C GLU A 291 14.27 -12.54 8.52
N LEU A 292 14.35 -12.93 9.80
CA LEU A 292 13.94 -14.24 10.29
C LEU A 292 12.86 -14.01 11.34
N THR A 293 11.67 -14.54 11.08
CA THR A 293 10.52 -14.44 11.97
C THR A 293 10.13 -15.83 12.43
N ALA A 294 9.91 -16.00 13.72
CA ALA A 294 9.28 -17.17 14.29
C ALA A 294 8.14 -16.71 15.20
N ARG A 295 6.93 -17.19 14.95
CA ARG A 295 5.73 -16.87 15.73
C ARG A 295 5.20 -18.15 16.36
N TYR A 296 4.92 -18.08 17.65
CA TYR A 296 4.26 -19.13 18.42
C TYR A 296 2.84 -18.67 18.80
N SER A 297 1.85 -19.53 18.62
CA SER A 297 0.44 -19.25 18.97
C SER A 297 -0.02 -20.24 20.04
N PHE A 298 -0.67 -19.75 21.10
CA PHE A 298 -1.16 -20.55 22.23
C PHE A 298 -2.69 -20.47 22.36
#